data_AF-A0A971I8E7-F1
#
_entry.id   AF-A0A971I8E7-F1
#
_cell.length_a   1.000
_cell.length_b   1.000
_cell.length_c   1.000
_cell.angle_alpha   90.00
_cell.angle_beta   90.00
_cell.angle_gamma   90.00
#
_symmetry.space_group_name_H-M   'P 1'
#
loop_
_entity.id
_entity.type
_entity.pdbx_description
1 polymer ?
#
loop_
_entity_poly.entity_id
_entity_poly.type
_entity_poly.pdbx_seq_one_letter_code
_entity_poly.pdbx_strand_id
1 'polypeptide(L)' 'MTTPKIVYTLTDEAPALATYSLLPVVSAFAKAAGIEVETSDISVAARILAGFSDRLKEDQRVA' A
#
# COMPACT_ATOMS: atom_id res chain seq x y z
N MET A 1 15.19 -13.67 13.13
CA MET A 1 13.77 -14.08 13.11
C MET A 1 13.03 -13.14 12.19
N THR A 2 12.15 -13.63 11.32
CA THR A 2 11.36 -12.80 10.41
C THR A 2 10.20 -12.17 11.17
N THR A 3 10.09 -10.84 11.12
CA THR A 3 8.93 -10.11 11.67
C THR A 3 7.67 -10.50 10.89
N PRO A 4 6.57 -10.93 11.54
CA PRO A 4 5.30 -11.18 10.87
C PRO A 4 4.78 -9.91 10.18
N LYS A 5 4.22 -10.07 8.97
CA LYS A 5 3.78 -8.94 8.14
C LYS A 5 2.31 -9.06 7.74
N ILE A 6 1.63 -7.92 7.73
CA ILE A 6 0.32 -7.71 7.11
C ILE A 6 0.52 -6.82 5.89
N VAL A 7 -0.03 -7.22 4.75
CA VAL A 7 -0.11 -6.36 3.56
C VAL A 7 -1.48 -5.69 3.55
N TYR A 8 -1.51 -4.37 3.66
CA TYR A 8 -2.72 -3.55 3.58
C TYR A 8 -2.83 -2.95 2.16
N THR A 9 -3.91 -3.26 1.45
CA THR A 9 -4.06 -2.82 0.06
C THR A 9 -4.51 -1.35 0.00
N LEU A 10 -3.79 -0.53 -0.77
CA LEU A 10 -4.30 0.78 -1.19
C LEU A 10 -5.19 0.54 -2.41
N THR A 11 -6.45 0.91 -2.29
CA THR A 11 -7.49 0.67 -3.29
C THR A 11 -8.02 2.00 -3.82
N ASP A 12 -9.25 2.00 -4.34
CA ASP A 12 -9.84 3.16 -5.00
C ASP A 12 -10.98 3.78 -4.15
N GLU A 13 -11.46 4.95 -4.58
CA GLU A 13 -12.72 5.57 -4.13
C GLU A 13 -12.90 5.68 -2.60
N ALA A 14 -14.06 5.28 -2.07
CA ALA A 14 -14.37 5.40 -0.65
C ALA A 14 -13.44 4.56 0.25
N PRO A 15 -13.09 3.31 -0.09
CA PRO A 15 -12.10 2.54 0.66
C PRO A 15 -10.71 3.19 0.74
N ALA A 16 -10.26 3.85 -0.33
CA ALA A 16 -8.99 4.59 -0.30
C ALA A 16 -9.03 5.70 0.75
N LEU A 17 -10.10 6.52 0.75
CA LEU A 17 -10.29 7.60 1.72
C LEU A 17 -10.34 7.07 3.16
N ALA A 18 -11.05 5.97 3.41
CA ALA A 18 -11.09 5.35 4.72
C ALA A 18 -9.72 4.85 5.18
N THR A 19 -8.91 4.33 4.25
CA THR A 19 -7.55 3.85 4.53
C THR A 19 -6.64 4.96 5.05
N TYR A 20 -6.72 6.19 4.51
CA TYR A 20 -5.96 7.33 5.03
C TYR A 20 -6.25 7.62 6.52
N SER A 21 -7.46 7.35 6.99
CA SER A 21 -7.82 7.51 8.40
C SER A 21 -7.46 6.28 9.25
N LEU A 22 -7.70 5.07 8.75
CA LEU A 22 -7.64 3.85 9.56
C LEU A 22 -6.24 3.22 9.58
N LEU A 23 -5.49 3.28 8.49
CA LEU A 23 -4.17 2.66 8.38
C LEU A 23 -3.19 3.11 9.48
N PRO A 24 -3.06 4.42 9.80
CA PRO A 24 -2.17 4.85 10.89
C PRO A 24 -2.54 4.24 12.25
N VAL A 25 -3.83 4.05 12.51
CA VAL A 25 -4.33 3.42 13.74
C VAL A 25 -3.97 1.94 13.76
N VAL A 26 -4.27 1.20 12.68
CA VAL A 26 -3.95 -0.23 12.57
C VAL A 26 -2.45 -0.47 12.74
N SER A 27 -1.60 0.30 12.05
CA SER A 27 -0.14 0.19 12.15
C SER A 27 0.37 0.45 13.57
N ALA A 28 -0.18 1.43 14.29
CA ALA A 28 0.23 1.74 15.66
C ALA A 28 -0.09 0.59 16.63
N PHE A 29 -1.28 -0.02 16.51
CA PHE A 29 -1.68 -1.14 17.37
C PHE A 29 -0.95 -2.44 17.01
N ALA A 30 -0.78 -2.73 15.72
CA ALA A 30 -0.06 -3.91 15.24
C ALA A 30 1.41 -3.92 15.69
N LYS A 31 2.05 -2.75 15.74
CA LYS A 31 3.43 -2.59 16.20
C LYS A 31 3.64 -3.08 17.64
N ALA A 32 2.65 -2.91 18.52
CA ALA A 32 2.72 -3.39 19.90
C ALA A 32 2.79 -4.94 19.99
N ALA A 33 2.29 -5.63 18.97
CA ALA A 33 2.36 -7.09 18.84
C ALA A 33 3.59 -7.56 18.03
N GLY A 34 4.50 -6.66 17.65
CA GLY A 34 5.64 -7.00 16.79
C GLY A 34 5.24 -7.38 15.37
N ILE A 35 4.10 -6.88 14.88
CA ILE A 35 3.61 -7.10 13.52
C ILE A 35 3.88 -5.84 12.68
N GLU A 36 4.49 -6.03 11.52
CA GLU A 36 4.71 -4.96 10.54
C GLU A 36 3.51 -4.86 9.60
N VAL A 37 3.09 -3.63 9.27
CA VAL A 37 2.03 -3.36 8.28
C VAL A 37 2.66 -2.66 7.10
N GLU A 38 2.71 -3.35 5.96
CA GLU A 38 3.21 -2.82 4.69
C GLU A 38 2.04 -2.54 3.75
N THR A 39 2.19 -1.59 2.84
CA THR A 39 1.16 -1.25 1.86
C THR A 39 1.49 -1.80 0.49
N SER A 40 0.46 -2.24 -0.25
CA SER A 40 0.57 -2.55 -1.67
C SER A 40 -0.52 -1.80 -2.42
N ASP A 41 -0.12 -0.95 -3.37
CA ASP A 41 -1.06 -0.17 -4.18
C ASP A 41 -1.62 -1.01 -5.33
N ILE A 42 -2.91 -1.32 -5.25
CA ILE A 42 -3.65 -2.06 -6.27
C ILE A 42 -4.74 -1.21 -6.93
N SER A 43 -4.69 0.11 -6.74
CA SER A 43 -5.59 1.07 -7.37
C SER A 43 -5.58 0.91 -8.90
N VAL A 44 -6.66 1.35 -9.55
CA VAL A 44 -6.72 1.39 -11.02
C VAL A 44 -5.54 2.19 -11.58
N ALA A 45 -5.19 3.31 -10.94
CA ALA A 45 -4.07 4.15 -11.35
C ALA A 45 -2.73 3.39 -11.29
N ALA A 46 -2.42 2.77 -10.15
CA ALA A 46 -1.18 2.01 -9.98
C ALA A 46 -1.06 0.86 -10.99
N ARG A 47 -2.14 0.11 -11.20
CA ARG A 47 -2.14 -0.99 -12.18
C ARG A 47 -1.95 -0.53 -13.62
N ILE A 48 -2.50 0.63 -13.99
CA ILE A 48 -2.25 1.23 -15.32
C ILE A 48 -0.77 1.60 -15.42
N LEU A 49 -0.21 2.31 -14.43
CA LEU A 49 1.20 2.72 -14.45
C LEU A 49 2.15 1.50 -14.54
N ALA A 50 1.91 0.47 -13.74
CA ALA A 50 2.69 -0.77 -13.77
C ALA A 50 2.66 -1.43 -15.16
N GLY A 51 1.48 -1.47 -15.81
CA GLY A 51 1.29 -2.05 -17.13
C GLY A 51 1.98 -1.32 -18.29
N PHE A 52 2.40 -0.06 -18.10
CA PHE A 52 3.07 0.77 -19.13
C PHE A 52 4.43 1.31 -18.67
N SER A 53 5.10 0.60 -17.76
CA SER A 53 6.35 1.04 -17.11
C SER A 53 7.49 1.40 -18.09
N ASP A 54 7.51 0.79 -19.28
CA ASP A 54 8.47 1.06 -20.36
C ASP A 54 8.32 2.46 -20.97
N ARG A 55 7.13 3.07 -20.82
CA ARG A 55 6.80 4.41 -21.34
C ARG A 55 6.97 5.51 -20.30
N LEU A 56 7.36 5.14 -19.08
CA LEU A 56 7.49 6.04 -17.94
C LEU A 56 8.97 6.34 -17.66
N LYS A 57 9.23 7.58 -17.22
CA LYS A 57 10.53 7.94 -16.62
C LYS A 57 10.74 7.11 -15.35
N GLU A 58 11.99 6.90 -14.95
CA GLU A 58 12.29 6.06 -13.78
C GLU A 58 11.59 6.51 -12.50
N ASP A 59 11.45 7.82 -12.30
CA ASP A 59 10.77 8.42 -11.14
C ASP A 59 9.24 8.28 -11.17
N GLN A 60 8.68 7.84 -12.29
CA GLN A 60 7.23 7.63 -12.48
C GLN A 60 6.85 6.14 -12.42
N ARG A 61 7.83 5.23 -12.43
CA ARG A 61 7.56 3.78 -12.38
C ARG A 61 7.11 3.40 -10.98
N VAL A 62 6.09 2.54 -10.94
CA VAL A 62 5.56 1.94 -9.71
C VAL A 62 5.68 0.42 -9.80
N ALA A 63 5.71 -0.25 -8.65
CA ALA A 63 5.82 -1.71 -8.53
C ALA A 63 4.49 -2.42 -8.81
#